data_AF-A0A529L467-F1
#
_entry.id   AF-A0A529L467-F1
#
_cell.length_a   1.000
_cell.length_b   1.000
_cell.length_c   1.000
_cell.angle_alpha   90.00
_cell.angle_beta   90.00
_cell.angle_gamma   90.00
#
_symmetry.space_group_name_H-M   'P 1'
#
loop_
_entity.id
_entity.type
_entity.pdbx_description
1 polymer ?
#
loop_
_entity_poly.entity_id
_entity_poly.type
_entity_poly.pdbx_seq_one_letter_code
_entity_poly.pdbx_strand_id
1 'polypeptide(L)'
;VPYEVRPEAGLLRLRKDMELFANLRPAICYPALAASSSLKQEVVEGLDILIVRELTGGVYFGEPKQIIDLGNGQKRGIDTQVYDTFEIERISGVAFELARTRKNHVTSMEKRNVMKSGVLWN
;
A
#
# COMPACT_ATOMS: atom_id res chain seq x y z
N VAL A 1 16.31 19.82 5.06
CA VAL A 1 16.47 18.78 6.10
C VAL A 1 16.92 17.47 5.46
N PRO A 2 17.96 16.82 5.99
CA PRO A 2 18.37 15.46 5.59
C PRO A 2 17.18 14.50 5.53
N TYR A 3 17.23 13.49 4.65
CA TYR A 3 16.13 12.55 4.42
C TYR A 3 15.65 11.88 5.72
N GLU A 4 16.59 11.45 6.56
CA GLU A 4 16.37 10.75 7.84
C GLU A 4 15.64 11.59 8.90
N VAL A 5 15.75 12.93 8.86
CA VAL A 5 15.20 13.82 9.90
C VAL A 5 13.86 14.46 9.49
N ARG A 6 13.31 14.05 8.34
CA ARG A 6 12.01 14.53 7.89
C ARG A 6 10.90 13.95 8.79
N PRO A 7 9.86 14.72 9.16
CA PRO A 7 8.77 14.22 10.01
C PRO A 7 8.13 12.92 9.52
N GLU A 8 8.05 12.74 8.20
CA GLU A 8 7.51 11.54 7.55
C GLU A 8 8.31 10.28 7.85
N ALA A 9 9.63 10.39 8.07
CA ALA A 9 10.48 9.27 8.47
C ALA A 9 10.07 8.73 9.85
N GLY A 10 9.66 9.63 10.77
CA GLY A 10 9.14 9.24 12.08
C GLY A 10 7.88 8.40 12.00
N LEU A 11 6.96 8.74 11.09
CA LEU A 11 5.73 7.97 10.87
C LEU A 11 6.00 6.58 10.27
N LEU A 12 6.94 6.48 9.32
CA LEU A 12 7.32 5.18 8.74
C LEU A 12 7.96 4.27 9.79
N ARG A 13 8.87 4.81 10.59
CA ARG A 13 9.48 4.08 11.71
C ARG A 13 8.42 3.60 12.71
N LEU A 14 7.51 4.48 13.14
CA LEU A 14 6.45 4.11 14.08
C LEU A 14 5.58 2.95 13.56
N ARG A 15 5.25 2.94 12.26
CA ARG A 15 4.48 1.83 11.66
C ARG A 15 5.24 0.51 11.70
N LYS A 16 6.53 0.54 11.41
CA LYS A 16 7.39 -0.67 11.39
C LYS A 16 7.64 -1.18 12.80
N ASP A 17 8.03 -0.30 13.72
CA ASP A 17 8.38 -0.63 15.10
C ASP A 17 7.19 -1.20 15.89
N MET A 18 5.98 -0.73 15.58
CA MET A 18 4.73 -1.22 16.20
C MET A 18 4.08 -2.37 15.41
N GLU A 19 4.73 -2.88 14.36
CA GLU A 19 4.24 -3.96 13.50
C GLU A 19 2.83 -3.70 12.93
N LEU A 20 2.49 -2.44 12.63
CA LEU A 20 1.18 -2.01 12.14
C LEU A 20 1.03 -2.30 10.63
N PHE A 21 1.10 -3.58 10.25
CA PHE A 21 1.13 -4.02 8.85
C PHE A 21 -0.19 -3.80 8.10
N ALA A 22 -1.34 -3.85 8.78
CA ALA A 22 -2.65 -3.74 8.16
C ALA A 22 -3.18 -2.30 8.20
N ASN A 23 -3.11 -1.60 7.07
CA ASN A 23 -3.71 -0.28 6.95
C ASN A 23 -5.11 -0.36 6.35
N LEU A 24 -6.11 0.01 7.14
CA LEU A 24 -7.51 0.04 6.72
C LEU A 24 -7.88 1.47 6.28
N ARG A 25 -8.35 1.62 5.05
CA ARG A 25 -8.82 2.90 4.50
C ARG A 25 -10.20 2.73 3.87
N PRO A 26 -11.28 2.95 4.64
CA PRO A 26 -12.61 3.05 4.07
C PRO A 26 -12.69 4.24 3.12
N ALA A 27 -13.22 4.04 1.92
CA ALA A 27 -13.63 5.09 1.01
C ALA A 27 -15.15 5.02 0.87
N ILE A 28 -15.82 5.96 1.54
CA ILE A 28 -17.28 6.01 1.67
C ILE A 28 -17.75 7.35 1.10
N CYS A 29 -18.75 7.31 0.22
CA CYS A 29 -19.41 8.49 -0.31
C CYS A 29 -20.83 8.58 0.24
N TYR A 30 -21.04 9.51 1.17
CA TYR A 30 -22.36 9.80 1.70
C TYR A 30 -23.19 10.56 0.65
N PRO A 31 -24.48 10.23 0.43
CA PRO A 31 -25.31 10.92 -0.55
C PRO A 31 -25.32 12.44 -0.38
N ALA A 32 -25.35 12.93 0.86
CA ALA A 32 -25.30 14.36 1.18
C ALA A 32 -24.02 15.08 0.71
N LEU A 33 -22.94 14.33 0.45
CA LEU A 33 -21.64 14.85 0.03
C LEU A 33 -21.27 14.40 -1.40
N ALA A 34 -22.16 13.72 -2.12
CA ALA A 34 -21.85 13.18 -3.44
C ALA A 34 -21.44 14.27 -4.44
N ALA A 35 -22.03 15.46 -4.33
CA ALA A 35 -21.70 16.63 -5.16
C ALA A 35 -20.29 17.20 -4.91
N SER A 36 -19.60 16.79 -3.84
CA SER A 36 -18.19 17.18 -3.59
C SER A 36 -17.19 16.30 -4.35
N SER A 37 -17.62 15.18 -4.93
CA SER A 37 -16.79 14.34 -5.79
C SER A 37 -16.62 14.97 -7.18
N SER A 38 -15.49 14.71 -7.82
CA SER A 38 -15.27 15.09 -9.23
C SER A 38 -15.90 14.10 -10.23
N LEU A 39 -16.38 12.94 -9.76
CA LEU A 39 -17.09 11.96 -10.58
C LEU A 39 -18.57 12.33 -10.68
N LYS A 40 -19.22 11.84 -11.74
CA LYS A 40 -20.68 11.95 -11.89
C LYS A 40 -21.38 11.29 -10.70
N GLN A 41 -22.45 11.92 -10.21
CA GLN A 41 -23.13 11.51 -8.98
C GLN A 41 -23.64 10.07 -9.06
N GLU A 42 -24.23 9.67 -10.19
CA GLU A 42 -24.74 8.33 -10.45
C GLU A 42 -23.66 7.22 -10.45
N VAL A 43 -22.37 7.60 -10.47
CA VAL A 43 -21.24 6.66 -10.41
C VAL A 43 -20.70 6.52 -8.98
N VAL A 44 -20.75 7.57 -8.16
CA VAL A 44 -20.04 7.64 -6.87
C VAL A 44 -20.96 7.64 -5.65
N GLU A 45 -22.23 8.01 -5.80
CA GLU A 45 -23.19 8.01 -4.70
C GLU A 45 -23.33 6.60 -4.11
N GLY A 46 -23.21 6.49 -2.79
CA GLY A 46 -23.26 5.21 -2.10
C GLY A 46 -22.02 4.33 -2.26
N LEU A 47 -20.91 4.86 -2.79
CA LEU A 47 -19.61 4.19 -2.77
C LEU A 47 -19.30 3.77 -1.33
N ASP A 48 -18.98 2.48 -1.16
CA ASP A 48 -18.57 1.91 0.12
C ASP A 48 -17.59 0.77 -0.13
N ILE A 49 -16.31 1.13 -0.21
CA ILE A 49 -15.21 0.19 -0.37
C ILE A 49 -14.22 0.32 0.78
N LEU A 50 -13.54 -0.78 1.09
CA LEU A 50 -12.46 -0.81 2.07
C LEU A 50 -11.16 -1.19 1.36
N ILE A 51 -10.19 -0.29 1.40
CA ILE A 51 -8.83 -0.60 0.94
C ILE A 51 -8.06 -1.15 2.13
N VAL A 52 -7.60 -2.40 2.00
CA VAL A 52 -6.68 -3.05 2.93
C VAL A 52 -5.30 -3.02 2.28
N ARG A 53 -4.37 -2.29 2.89
CA ARG A 53 -3.03 -2.06 2.35
C ARG A 53 -1.97 -2.60 3.30
N GLU A 54 -1.05 -3.42 2.80
CA GLU A 54 0.18 -3.76 3.52
C GLU A 54 1.04 -2.49 3.70
N LEU A 55 1.45 -2.23 4.95
CA LEU A 55 2.00 -0.94 5.38
C LEU A 55 3.46 -1.01 5.87
N THR A 56 4.03 -2.19 6.03
CA THR A 56 5.31 -2.40 6.72
C THR A 56 6.36 -3.15 5.91
N GLY A 57 6.05 -3.60 4.70
CA GLY A 57 6.95 -4.26 3.76
C GLY A 57 7.02 -3.54 2.41
N GLY A 58 7.32 -4.28 1.34
CA GLY A 58 7.39 -3.77 -0.01
C GLY A 58 8.50 -2.72 -0.22
N VAL A 59 8.38 -1.93 -1.29
CA VAL A 59 9.40 -0.93 -1.68
C VAL A 59 9.67 0.16 -0.65
N TYR A 60 8.82 0.29 0.37
CA TYR A 60 8.98 1.30 1.42
C TYR A 60 10.11 0.90 2.38
N PHE A 61 10.25 -0.40 2.67
CA PHE A 61 11.19 -0.94 3.66
C PHE A 61 12.16 -1.97 3.08
N GLY A 62 12.05 -2.29 1.80
CA GLY A 62 12.93 -3.25 1.14
C GLY A 62 14.33 -2.71 0.89
N GLU A 63 15.32 -3.55 1.17
CA GLU A 63 16.74 -3.27 0.96
C GLU A 63 17.30 -4.10 -0.22
N PRO A 64 18.29 -3.59 -0.97
CA PRO A 64 18.98 -2.31 -0.75
C PRO A 64 18.16 -1.07 -1.18
N LYS A 65 18.37 0.05 -0.48
CA LYS A 65 17.85 1.39 -0.83
C LYS A 65 18.98 2.41 -0.85
N GLN A 66 19.41 2.85 -2.04
CA GLN A 66 20.61 3.67 -2.16
C GLN A 66 20.68 4.49 -3.44
N ILE A 67 21.52 5.53 -3.42
CA ILE A 67 21.94 6.29 -4.60
C ILE A 67 23.44 6.06 -4.81
N ILE A 68 23.81 5.50 -5.96
CA ILE A 68 25.19 5.20 -6.35
C ILE A 68 25.64 6.21 -7.40
N ASP A 69 26.81 6.82 -7.21
CA ASP A 69 27.49 7.60 -8.25
C ASP A 69 28.16 6.63 -9.24
N LEU A 70 27.83 6.74 -10.53
CA LEU A 70 28.37 5.86 -11.56
C LEU A 70 29.62 6.46 -12.24
N GLY A 71 30.10 7.62 -11.78
CA GLY A 71 31.01 8.47 -12.54
C GLY A 71 30.28 9.13 -13.71
N ASN A 72 31.04 9.79 -14.60
CA ASN A 72 30.55 10.44 -15.84
C ASN A 72 29.35 11.41 -15.70
N GLY A 73 29.09 11.91 -14.48
CA GLY A 73 27.95 12.79 -14.20
C GLY A 73 26.62 12.06 -14.00
N GLN A 74 26.60 10.73 -13.94
CA GLN A 74 25.38 9.93 -13.77
C GLN A 74 25.27 9.34 -12.36
N LYS A 75 24.03 9.14 -11.92
CA LYS A 75 23.69 8.48 -10.65
C LYS A 75 22.64 7.40 -10.88
N ARG A 76 22.71 6.33 -10.10
CA ARG A 76 21.70 5.26 -10.05
C ARG A 76 20.97 5.30 -8.73
N GLY A 77 19.64 5.45 -8.76
CA GLY A 77 18.78 5.20 -7.61
C GLY A 77 18.33 3.74 -7.59
N ILE A 78 18.28 3.14 -6.40
CA ILE A 78 17.78 1.79 -6.16
C ILE A 78 16.79 1.85 -5.02
N ASP A 79 15.60 1.30 -5.25
CA ASP A 79 14.62 0.96 -4.24
C ASP A 79 14.18 -0.48 -4.51
N THR A 80 14.08 -1.31 -3.46
CA THR A 80 13.83 -2.74 -3.63
C THR A 80 12.40 -3.12 -3.25
N GLN A 81 11.61 -3.59 -4.21
CA GLN A 81 10.30 -4.19 -3.94
C GLN A 81 10.47 -5.66 -3.55
N VAL A 82 10.28 -5.97 -2.26
CA VAL A 82 10.37 -7.33 -1.71
C VAL A 82 9.19 -7.62 -0.78
N TYR A 83 8.73 -8.86 -0.81
CA TYR A 83 7.77 -9.41 0.14
C TYR A 83 8.14 -10.85 0.43
N ASP A 84 8.02 -11.24 1.69
CA ASP A 84 8.03 -12.63 2.11
C ASP A 84 6.62 -13.21 2.17
N THR A 85 6.49 -14.53 2.03
CA THR A 85 5.19 -15.21 2.02
C THR A 85 4.33 -14.87 3.24
N PHE A 86 4.93 -14.83 4.44
CA PHE A 86 4.20 -14.54 5.68
C PHE A 86 3.62 -13.12 5.69
N GLU A 87 4.26 -12.15 5.02
CA GLU A 87 3.77 -10.78 4.94
C GLU A 87 2.52 -10.68 4.06
N ILE A 88 2.47 -11.49 2.99
CA ILE A 88 1.34 -11.60 2.07
C ILE A 88 0.19 -12.36 2.74
N GLU A 89 0.48 -13.46 3.43
CA GLU A 89 -0.52 -14.27 4.13
C GLU A 89 -1.24 -13.47 5.22
N ARG A 90 -0.51 -12.75 6.08
CA ARG A 90 -1.12 -11.99 7.18
C ARG A 90 -2.05 -10.87 6.70
N ILE A 91 -1.67 -10.13 5.65
CA ILE A 91 -2.50 -9.04 5.12
C ILE A 91 -3.70 -9.57 4.35
N SER A 92 -3.52 -10.68 3.62
CA SER A 92 -4.61 -11.38 2.94
C SER A 92 -5.62 -11.92 3.95
N GLY A 93 -5.15 -12.53 5.05
CA GLY A 93 -6.01 -12.99 6.14
C GLY A 93 -6.88 -11.87 6.71
N VAL A 94 -6.30 -10.70 6.99
CA VAL A 94 -7.05 -9.51 7.42
C VAL A 94 -8.10 -9.10 6.38
N ALA A 95 -7.74 -9.08 5.10
CA ALA A 95 -8.68 -8.73 4.03
C ALA A 95 -9.87 -9.71 3.92
N PHE A 96 -9.61 -11.02 4.02
CA PHE A 96 -10.66 -12.05 3.99
C PHE A 96 -11.58 -11.97 5.22
N GLU A 97 -11.04 -11.80 6.43
CA GLU A 97 -11.87 -11.66 7.63
C GLU A 97 -12.75 -10.41 7.58
N LEU A 98 -12.20 -9.28 7.10
CA LEU A 98 -12.98 -8.05 6.91
C LEU A 98 -14.02 -8.16 5.78
N ALA A 99 -13.74 -8.95 4.74
CA ALA A 99 -14.72 -9.17 3.69
C ALA A 99 -15.94 -9.95 4.19
N ARG A 100 -15.76 -10.91 5.12
CA ARG A 100 -16.85 -11.69 5.72
C ARG A 100 -17.84 -10.84 6.52
N THR A 101 -17.40 -9.74 7.11
CA THR A 101 -18.28 -8.78 7.81
C THR A 101 -18.94 -7.76 6.88
N ARG A 102 -18.65 -7.85 5.57
CA ARG A 102 -19.14 -6.95 4.52
C ARG A 102 -19.86 -7.76 3.45
N LYS A 103 -19.65 -7.46 2.17
CA LYS A 103 -20.31 -8.12 1.04
C LYS A 103 -19.64 -9.44 0.64
N ASN A 104 -18.69 -9.97 1.43
CA ASN A 104 -17.94 -11.20 1.16
C ASN A 104 -17.20 -11.21 -0.19
N HIS A 105 -16.74 -10.04 -0.65
CA HIS A 105 -15.99 -9.89 -1.89
C HIS A 105 -14.60 -9.32 -1.58
N VAL A 106 -13.56 -9.94 -2.14
CA VAL A 106 -12.17 -9.47 -2.11
C VAL A 106 -11.67 -9.32 -3.54
N THR A 107 -10.99 -8.21 -3.81
CA THR A 107 -10.23 -8.04 -5.06
C THR A 107 -8.78 -7.76 -4.71
N SER A 108 -7.91 -8.73 -5.00
CA SER A 108 -6.45 -8.57 -4.84
C SER A 108 -5.88 -7.81 -6.03
N MET A 109 -4.98 -6.85 -5.78
CA MET A 109 -4.41 -5.97 -6.80
C MET A 109 -2.89 -6.05 -6.76
N GLU A 110 -2.29 -6.43 -7.89
CA GLU A 110 -0.85 -6.63 -8.04
C GLU A 110 -0.41 -6.45 -9.52
N LYS A 111 0.87 -6.65 -9.86
CA LYS A 111 1.42 -6.44 -11.21
C LYS A 111 2.23 -7.64 -11.73
N ARG A 112 1.67 -8.85 -11.67
CA ARG A 112 2.32 -10.14 -11.97
C ARG A 112 2.72 -10.28 -13.43
N ASN A 113 2.08 -9.52 -14.30
CA ASN A 113 2.44 -9.49 -15.71
C ASN A 113 3.81 -8.84 -15.96
N VAL A 114 4.43 -8.23 -14.94
CA VAL A 114 5.76 -7.61 -15.01
C VAL A 114 6.64 -8.02 -13.82
N MET A 115 6.11 -8.01 -12.60
CA MET A 115 6.89 -8.10 -11.38
C MET A 115 6.88 -9.51 -10.78
N LYS A 116 8.06 -10.05 -10.46
CA LYS A 116 8.20 -11.32 -9.73
C LYS A 116 7.57 -11.27 -8.33
N SER A 117 7.68 -10.15 -7.64
CA SER A 117 6.98 -9.92 -6.37
C SER A 117 5.46 -9.97 -6.53
N GLY A 118 4.93 -9.54 -7.68
CA GLY A 118 3.51 -9.66 -8.02
C GLY A 118 3.10 -11.12 -8.30
N VAL A 119 3.96 -11.90 -8.96
CA VAL A 119 3.75 -13.35 -9.15
C VAL A 119 3.68 -14.07 -7.80
N LEU A 120 4.54 -13.74 -6.84
CA LEU A 120 4.48 -14.31 -5.49
C LEU A 120 3.24 -13.85 -4.71
N TRP A 121 2.79 -12.61 -4.92
CA TRP A 121 1.60 -12.06 -4.27
C TRP A 121 0.29 -12.70 -4.78
N ASN A 122 0.25 -13.12 -6.04
CA ASN A 122 -0.97 -13.59 -6.69
C ASN A 122 -1.41 -14.98 -6.24
#